data_AF-A0A246JEX9-F1
#
_entry.id   AF-A0A246JEX9-F1
#
_cell.length_a   1.000
_cell.length_b   1.000
_cell.length_c   1.000
_cell.angle_alpha   90.00
_cell.angle_beta   90.00
_cell.angle_gamma   90.00
#
_symmetry.space_group_name_H-M   'P 1'
#
loop_
_entity.id
_entity.type
_entity.pdbx_description
1 polymer ?
#
loop_
_entity_poly.entity_id
_entity_poly.type
_entity_poly.pdbx_seq_one_letter_code
_entity_poly.pdbx_strand_id
1 'polypeptide(L)'
;MTDRLRGRRAVAQRLRRLRSEPLCRDCKAKGIITAATVPDHIVPLTQGGGDDDNNIRCLCADCHQVRTAEQFGYRRRIEVNADGWPCA
;
A
#
# COMPACT_ATOMS: atom_id res chain seq x y z
N MET A 1 6.08 -15.45 -12.44
CA MET A 1 6.49 -14.13 -11.91
C MET A 1 5.93 -13.08 -12.84
N THR A 2 5.00 -12.26 -12.36
CA THR A 2 4.38 -11.19 -13.16
C THR A 2 5.41 -10.08 -13.39
N ASP A 3 5.57 -9.63 -14.64
CA ASP A 3 6.47 -8.52 -14.95
C ASP A 3 5.93 -7.22 -14.34
N ARG A 4 6.83 -6.41 -13.76
CA ARG A 4 6.46 -5.18 -13.06
C ARG A 4 6.66 -4.00 -14.00
N LEU A 5 5.62 -3.20 -14.21
CA LEU A 5 5.71 -1.98 -15.00
C LEU A 5 6.73 -0.99 -14.40
N ARG A 6 7.54 -0.34 -15.24
CA ARG A 6 8.59 0.61 -14.83
C ARG A 6 8.51 1.94 -15.59
N GLY A 7 9.28 2.92 -15.11
CA GLY A 7 9.48 4.22 -15.78
C GLY A 7 8.20 5.06 -15.93
N ARG A 8 8.10 5.83 -17.01
CA ARG A 8 6.96 6.74 -17.27
C ARG A 8 5.62 6.02 -17.28
N ARG A 9 5.57 4.79 -17.81
CA ARG A 9 4.34 3.97 -17.85
C ARG A 9 3.84 3.64 -16.45
N ALA A 10 4.74 3.27 -15.53
CA ALA A 10 4.39 3.03 -14.13
C ALA A 10 3.90 4.29 -13.42
N VAL A 11 4.52 5.44 -13.67
CA VAL A 11 4.10 6.72 -13.10
C VAL A 11 2.68 7.08 -13.57
N ALA A 12 2.41 6.94 -14.87
CA ALA A 12 1.09 7.21 -15.44
C ALA A 12 0.01 6.27 -14.87
N GLN A 13 0.31 4.97 -14.76
CA GLN A 13 -0.60 3.98 -14.18
C GLN A 13 -0.89 4.27 -12.70
N ARG A 14 0.13 4.63 -11.93
CA ARG A 14 0.00 5.03 -10.52
C ARG A 14 -0.90 6.24 -10.36
N LEU A 15 -0.68 7.30 -11.15
CA LEU A 15 -1.51 8.52 -11.12
C LEU A 15 -2.96 8.23 -11.50
N ARG A 16 -3.20 7.41 -12.53
CA ARG A 16 -4.53 6.99 -12.94
C ARG A 16 -5.27 6.28 -11.80
N ARG A 17 -4.63 5.31 -11.14
CA ARG A 17 -5.21 4.53 -10.02
C ARG A 17 -5.59 5.43 -8.84
N LEU A 18 -4.71 6.36 -8.47
CA LEU A 18 -4.99 7.33 -7.40
C LEU A 18 -6.09 8.33 -7.78
N ARG A 19 -6.23 8.68 -9.06
CA ARG A 19 -7.35 9.53 -9.52
C ARG A 19 -8.69 8.79 -9.50
N SER A 20 -8.70 7.50 -9.85
CA SER A 20 -9.94 6.69 -9.81
C SER A 20 -10.40 6.39 -8.38
N GLU A 21 -9.46 6.23 -7.45
CA GLU A 21 -9.75 5.98 -6.04
C GLU A 21 -8.91 6.94 -5.17
N PRO A 22 -9.37 8.19 -4.99
CA PRO A 22 -8.61 9.24 -4.30
C PRO A 22 -8.62 9.09 -2.77
N LEU A 23 -9.51 8.26 -2.24
CA LEU A 23 -9.64 8.01 -0.80
C LEU A 23 -9.10 6.63 -0.44
N CYS A 24 -8.47 6.53 0.73
CA CYS A 24 -8.01 5.26 1.27
C CYS A 24 -9.19 4.30 1.47
N ARG A 25 -9.15 3.13 0.80
CA ARG A 25 -10.22 2.13 0.87
C ARG A 25 -10.46 1.64 2.30
N ASP A 26 -9.40 1.39 3.06
CA ASP A 26 -9.48 0.90 4.44
C ASP A 26 -10.02 1.97 5.41
N CYS A 27 -9.59 3.23 5.26
CA CYS A 27 -10.12 4.33 6.07
C CYS A 27 -11.60 4.58 5.75
N LYS A 28 -11.95 4.57 4.45
CA LYS A 28 -13.33 4.76 3.99
C LYS A 28 -14.26 3.69 4.56
N ALA A 29 -13.82 2.43 4.61
CA ALA A 29 -14.59 1.34 5.24
C ALA A 29 -14.82 1.55 6.75
N LYS A 30 -13.97 2.32 7.42
CA LYS A 30 -14.11 2.72 8.83
C LYS A 30 -14.86 4.04 9.02
N GLY A 31 -15.37 4.66 7.94
CA GLY A 31 -16.00 5.98 7.99
C GLY A 31 -15.01 7.14 8.11
N ILE A 32 -13.71 6.91 7.92
CA ILE A 32 -12.66 7.91 8.02
C ILE A 32 -12.30 8.40 6.60
N ILE A 33 -12.30 9.72 6.40
CA ILE A 33 -11.89 10.32 5.14
C ILE A 33 -10.38 10.59 5.20
N THR A 34 -9.62 9.84 4.41
CA THR A 34 -8.17 10.01 4.29
C THR A 34 -7.77 9.87 2.83
N ALA A 35 -6.88 10.74 2.34
CA ALA A 35 -6.38 10.66 0.98
C ALA A 35 -5.58 9.36 0.77
N ALA A 36 -5.80 8.71 -0.37
CA ALA A 36 -4.96 7.62 -0.80
C ALA A 36 -3.65 8.16 -1.38
N THR A 37 -2.53 7.58 -0.96
CA THR A 37 -1.19 7.97 -1.41
C THR A 37 -0.51 6.86 -2.19
N VAL A 38 -0.88 5.60 -1.97
CA VAL A 38 -0.20 4.43 -2.53
C VAL A 38 -1.22 3.42 -3.08
N PRO A 39 -1.11 3.04 -4.36
CA PRO A 39 -1.80 1.86 -4.89
C PRO A 39 -1.11 0.58 -4.41
N ASP A 40 -1.87 -0.31 -3.79
CA ASP A 40 -1.43 -1.59 -3.24
C ASP A 40 -2.05 -2.76 -4.02
N HIS A 41 -1.28 -3.82 -4.24
CA HIS A 41 -1.77 -5.06 -4.83
C HIS A 41 -2.48 -5.88 -3.74
N ILE A 42 -3.75 -6.22 -3.94
CA ILE A 42 -4.55 -6.99 -2.96
C ILE A 42 -3.90 -8.37 -2.75
N VAL A 43 -3.61 -9.06 -3.86
CA VAL A 43 -2.74 -10.23 -3.92
C VAL A 43 -1.36 -9.77 -4.42
N PRO A 44 -0.28 -9.91 -3.63
CA PRO A 44 1.04 -9.49 -4.06
C PRO A 44 1.50 -10.17 -5.36
N LEU A 45 2.25 -9.44 -6.21
CA LEU A 45 2.83 -10.00 -7.43
C LEU A 45 3.73 -11.22 -7.16
N THR A 46 4.39 -11.25 -6.00
CA THR A 46 5.24 -12.36 -5.54
C THR A 46 4.44 -13.61 -5.15
N GLN A 47 3.15 -13.46 -4.83
CA GLN A 47 2.24 -14.54 -4.47
C GLN A 47 1.32 -14.94 -5.64
N GLY A 48 1.66 -14.53 -6.88
CA GLY A 48 0.88 -14.85 -8.08
C GLY A 48 -0.19 -13.83 -8.44
N GLY A 49 -0.20 -12.65 -7.80
CA GLY A 49 -1.07 -11.55 -8.17
C GLY A 49 -0.75 -10.96 -9.54
N GLY A 50 -1.79 -10.52 -10.25
CA GLY A 50 -1.68 -9.74 -11.49
C GLY A 50 -1.54 -8.24 -11.22
N ASP A 51 -1.02 -7.48 -12.20
CA ASP A 51 -1.02 -6.01 -12.17
C ASP A 51 -2.28 -5.41 -12.84
N ASP A 52 -3.42 -6.02 -12.55
CA ASP A 52 -4.73 -5.63 -13.07
C ASP A 52 -5.43 -4.69 -12.09
N ASP A 53 -6.28 -3.79 -12.58
CA ASP A 53 -6.97 -2.82 -11.72
C ASP A 53 -7.92 -3.46 -10.70
N ASN A 54 -8.42 -4.67 -11.00
CA ASN A 54 -9.23 -5.45 -10.08
C ASN A 54 -8.42 -5.95 -8.86
N ASN A 55 -7.10 -6.11 -9.02
CA ASN A 55 -6.19 -6.51 -7.96
C ASN A 55 -5.57 -5.30 -7.24
N ILE A 56 -6.11 -4.10 -7.41
CA ILE A 56 -5.57 -2.87 -6.80
C ILE A 56 -6.56 -2.28 -5.80
N ARG A 57 -6.00 -1.80 -4.70
CA ARG A 57 -6.67 -0.91 -3.74
C ARG A 57 -5.79 0.32 -3.49
N CYS A 58 -6.39 1.50 -3.44
CA CYS A 58 -5.66 2.71 -3.07
C CYS A 58 -5.74 2.94 -1.55
N LEU A 59 -4.60 3.11 -0.91
CA LEU A 59 -4.46 3.23 0.55
C LEU A 59 -3.65 4.47 0.93
N CYS A 60 -3.85 4.97 2.16
CA CYS A 60 -2.91 5.89 2.79
C CYS A 60 -1.63 5.14 3.21
N ALA A 61 -0.57 5.87 3.55
CA ALA A 61 0.71 5.29 3.93
C ALA A 61 0.60 4.34 5.13
N ASP A 62 -0.19 4.70 6.15
CA ASP A 62 -0.33 3.90 7.37
C ASP A 62 -1.06 2.57 7.10
N CYS A 63 -2.20 2.63 6.41
CA CYS A 63 -2.92 1.41 6.03
C CYS A 63 -2.09 0.54 5.09
N HIS A 64 -1.33 1.13 4.17
CA HIS A 64 -0.43 0.38 3.29
C HIS A 64 0.62 -0.40 4.10
N GLN A 65 1.23 0.21 5.12
CA GLN A 65 2.20 -0.48 5.99
C GLN A 65 1.56 -1.66 6.74
N VAL A 66 0.36 -1.47 7.29
CA VAL A 66 -0.39 -2.54 7.96
C VAL A 66 -0.65 -3.69 7.00
N ARG A 67 -1.14 -3.40 5.80
CA ARG A 67 -1.41 -4.42 4.77
C ARG A 67 -0.16 -5.14 4.30
N THR A 68 0.95 -4.41 4.13
CA THR A 68 2.25 -5.01 3.79
C THR A 68 2.69 -5.98 4.90
N ALA A 69 2.53 -5.59 6.17
CA ALA A 69 2.87 -6.45 7.30
C ALA A 69 1.99 -7.72 7.35
N GLU A 70 0.69 -7.59 7.10
CA GLU A 70 -0.24 -8.73 7.01
C GLU A 70 0.12 -9.68 5.85
N GLN A 71 0.42 -9.16 4.66
CA GLN A 71 0.69 -9.95 3.46
C GLN A 71 2.00 -10.76 3.53
N PHE A 72 3.01 -10.23 4.20
CA PHE A 72 4.35 -10.80 4.26
C PHE A 72 4.74 -11.32 5.65
N GLY A 73 3.83 -11.25 6.62
CA GLY A 73 4.07 -11.70 8.00
C GLY A 73 5.12 -10.87 8.76
N TYR A 74 5.31 -9.60 8.39
CA TYR A 74 6.28 -8.75 9.08
C TYR A 74 5.77 -8.32 10.45
N ARG A 75 6.65 -8.37 11.46
CA ARG A 75 6.41 -7.73 12.75
C ARG A 75 6.66 -6.23 12.63
N ARG A 76 5.76 -5.41 13.17
CA ARG A 76 5.97 -3.96 13.29
C ARG A 76 7.26 -3.73 14.08
N ARG A 77 8.22 -3.01 13.48
CA ARG A 77 9.42 -2.58 14.19
C ARG A 77 9.04 -1.40 15.08
N ILE A 78 9.50 -1.44 16.32
CA ILE A 78 9.38 -0.33 17.25
C ILE A 78 10.55 0.61 16.96
N GLU A 79 10.27 1.91 16.90
CA GLU A 79 11.33 2.91 16.78
C GLU A 79 12.09 2.97 18.11
N VAL A 80 13.42 2.91 18.05
CA VAL A 80 14.28 2.96 19.23
C VAL A 80 15.10 4.24 19.19
N ASN A 81 15.22 4.92 20.33
CA ASN A 81 16.06 6.09 20.47
C ASN A 81 17.56 5.71 20.51
N ALA A 82 18.43 6.71 20.56
CA ALA A 82 19.88 6.50 20.66
C ALA A 82 20.29 5.69 21.90
N ASP A 83 19.48 5.74 22.96
CA ASP A 83 19.68 5.00 24.21
C ASP A 83 19.16 3.55 24.14
N GLY A 84 18.57 3.13 23.01
CA GLY A 84 18.06 1.78 22.79
C GLY A 84 16.68 1.51 23.39
N TRP A 85 16.00 2.53 23.90
CA TRP A 85 14.64 2.43 24.43
C TRP A 85 13.59 2.71 23.35
N PRO A 86 12.44 2.02 23.37
CA PRO A 86 11.29 2.36 22.53
C PRO A 86 10.95 3.85 22.61
N CYS A 87 10.95 4.53 21.46
CA CYS A 87 10.27 5.81 21.32
C CYS A 87 8.77 5.54 21.48
N ALA A 88 8.21 5.94 22.62
CA ALA A 88 6.78 5.84 22.92
C ALA A 88 5.96 6.73 21.97
#